data_AF-A0A1V4S543-F1
#
_entry.id   AF-A0A1V4S543-F1
#
_cell.length_a   1.000
_cell.length_b   1.000
_cell.length_c   1.000
_cell.angle_alpha   90.00
_cell.angle_beta   90.00
_cell.angle_gamma   90.00
#
_symmetry.space_group_name_H-M   'P 1'
#
loop_
_entity.id
_entity.type
_entity.pdbx_description
1 polymer ?
#
loop_
_entity_poly.entity_id
_entity_poly.type
_entity_poly.pdbx_seq_one_letter_code
_entity_poly.pdbx_strand_id
1 'polypeptide(L)'
;MGPESSGADPGPICYARGGKNPGVTDADLLLGYLDEKYFLGGEMQLDKEGARRGVQEKIADPLGVPFIQAVWGIHDLINETMAAAAKTHIAEKGGNPKVATVIAFGGAGPVHAYGLARKLGSPELLVPPNAGVGSALGFFTAPRAFDPPSQS
;
A
#
# COMPACT_ATOMS: atom_id res chain seq x y z
N MET A 1 1.84 -6.36 9.81
CA MET A 1 0.50 -6.42 9.19
C MET A 1 -0.52 -6.65 10.29
N GLY A 2 -1.03 -5.57 10.87
CA GLY A 2 -1.93 -5.55 12.02
C GLY A 2 -2.39 -4.10 12.27
N PRO A 3 -3.26 -3.84 13.26
CA PRO A 3 -3.70 -2.49 13.60
C PRO A 3 -2.52 -1.56 13.98
N GLU A 4 -1.39 -2.13 14.37
CA GLU A 4 -0.12 -1.43 14.57
C GLU A 4 0.62 -1.30 13.22
N SER A 5 0.28 -0.25 12.47
CA SER A 5 1.09 0.20 11.33
C SER A 5 2.44 0.68 11.85
N SER A 6 3.54 0.20 11.27
CA SER A 6 4.91 0.58 11.67
C SER A 6 5.29 2.02 11.30
N GLY A 7 4.33 2.82 10.80
CA GLY A 7 4.53 4.22 10.41
C GLY A 7 5.68 4.41 9.43
N ALA A 8 6.21 5.62 9.35
CA ALA A 8 7.45 5.91 8.65
C ALA A 8 8.69 5.85 9.57
N ASP A 9 8.47 5.72 10.89
CA ASP A 9 9.49 5.67 11.93
C ASP A 9 9.06 4.67 13.02
N PRO A 10 9.78 3.56 13.23
CA PRO A 10 11.02 3.18 12.53
C PRO A 10 10.78 2.64 11.11
N GLY A 11 9.50 2.43 10.73
CA GLY A 11 9.12 1.99 9.39
C GLY A 11 9.46 0.52 9.09
N PRO A 12 9.27 0.09 7.83
CA PRO A 12 9.70 -1.22 7.34
C PRO A 12 11.24 -1.35 7.39
N ILE A 13 11.73 -2.59 7.32
CA ILE A 13 13.16 -2.88 7.46
C ILE A 13 13.95 -2.19 6.34
N CYS A 14 13.41 -2.15 5.13
CA CYS A 14 14.01 -1.55 3.94
C CYS A 14 14.28 -0.04 4.08
N TYR A 15 13.67 0.66 5.05
CA TYR A 15 14.00 2.06 5.31
C TYR A 15 15.31 2.23 6.09
N ALA A 16 15.87 1.15 6.66
CA ALA A 16 17.10 1.16 7.45
C ALA A 16 17.09 2.15 8.64
N ARG A 17 15.90 2.46 9.19
CA ARG A 17 15.69 3.40 10.31
C ARG A 17 15.49 2.70 11.67
N GLY A 18 15.99 1.48 11.80
CA GLY A 18 15.84 0.67 13.02
C GLY A 18 14.57 -0.19 13.07
N GLY A 19 13.80 -0.23 11.98
CA GLY A 19 12.66 -1.14 11.82
C GLY A 19 13.15 -2.58 11.86
N LYS A 20 12.50 -3.43 12.67
CA LYS A 20 12.92 -4.83 12.86
C LYS A 20 11.95 -5.83 12.24
N ASN A 21 10.72 -5.44 11.94
CA ASN A 21 9.68 -6.36 11.48
C ASN A 21 9.37 -6.12 10.00
N PRO A 22 9.20 -7.18 9.18
CA PRO A 22 8.84 -7.03 7.79
C PRO A 22 7.52 -6.28 7.62
N GLY A 23 7.53 -5.29 6.73
CA GLY A 23 6.38 -4.51 6.32
C GLY A 23 5.96 -4.78 4.88
N VAL A 24 4.94 -4.05 4.43
CA VAL A 24 4.42 -4.14 3.06
C VAL A 24 5.48 -3.66 2.05
N THR A 25 6.13 -2.53 2.33
CA THR A 25 7.18 -1.98 1.48
C THR A 25 8.38 -2.92 1.32
N ASP A 26 8.70 -3.73 2.34
CA ASP A 26 9.74 -4.76 2.23
C ASP A 26 9.36 -5.79 1.16
N ALA A 27 8.11 -6.25 1.17
CA ALA A 27 7.62 -7.21 0.18
C ALA A 27 7.58 -6.58 -1.22
N ASP A 28 7.10 -5.35 -1.36
CA ASP A 28 7.03 -4.67 -2.65
C ASP A 28 8.43 -4.44 -3.26
N LEU A 29 9.42 -4.10 -2.44
CA LEU A 29 10.81 -4.00 -2.85
C LEU A 29 11.37 -5.36 -3.31
N LEU A 30 11.12 -6.43 -2.54
CA LEU A 30 11.62 -7.77 -2.84
C LEU A 30 10.97 -8.39 -4.07
N LEU A 31 9.71 -8.04 -4.37
CA LEU A 31 9.01 -8.41 -5.60
C LEU A 31 9.45 -7.57 -6.81
N GLY A 32 10.20 -6.49 -6.59
CA GLY A 32 10.69 -5.61 -7.65
C GLY A 32 9.69 -4.55 -8.11
N TYR A 33 8.66 -4.26 -7.31
CA TYR A 33 7.74 -3.15 -7.58
C TYR A 33 8.34 -1.78 -7.23
N LEU A 34 9.37 -1.76 -6.39
CA LEU A 34 10.09 -0.55 -6.01
C LEU A 34 11.53 -0.60 -6.51
N ASP A 35 12.04 0.55 -6.94
CA ASP A 35 13.45 0.76 -7.25
C ASP A 35 14.21 1.10 -5.95
N GLU A 36 15.19 0.27 -5.59
CA GLU A 36 15.99 0.44 -4.38
C GLU A 36 16.83 1.72 -4.38
N LYS A 37 17.13 2.29 -5.55
CA LYS A 37 17.98 3.48 -5.74
C LYS A 37 17.19 4.75 -6.00
N TYR A 38 15.91 4.65 -6.31
CA TYR A 38 15.07 5.78 -6.73
C TYR A 38 13.77 5.93 -5.92
N PHE A 39 13.77 5.46 -4.67
CA PHE A 39 12.61 5.64 -3.80
C PHE A 39 12.49 7.10 -3.35
N LEU A 40 11.25 7.61 -3.27
CA LEU A 40 10.93 9.03 -3.00
C LEU A 40 11.70 10.00 -3.92
N GLY A 41 11.80 9.68 -5.22
CA GLY A 41 12.53 10.52 -6.18
C GLY A 41 14.05 10.47 -6.01
N GLY A 42 14.58 9.45 -5.33
CA GLY A 42 16.00 9.28 -5.04
C GLY A 42 16.45 9.86 -3.70
N GLU A 43 15.54 10.44 -2.91
CA GLU A 43 15.86 10.97 -1.57
C GLU A 43 16.14 9.87 -0.54
N MET A 44 15.74 8.62 -0.83
CA MET A 44 15.94 7.48 0.05
C MET A 44 16.42 6.27 -0.73
N GLN A 45 17.55 5.70 -0.30
CA GLN A 45 17.99 4.37 -0.74
C GLN A 45 17.38 3.31 0.17
N LEU A 46 16.92 2.22 -0.41
CA LEU A 46 16.29 1.13 0.32
C LEU A 46 17.28 -0.02 0.59
N ASP A 47 17.25 -0.58 1.80
CA ASP A 47 18.04 -1.75 2.19
C ASP A 47 17.33 -3.05 1.79
N LYS A 48 17.55 -3.47 0.53
CA LYS A 48 16.98 -4.71 -0.02
C LYS A 48 17.47 -5.96 0.69
N GLU A 49 18.75 -6.00 1.09
CA GLU A 49 19.31 -7.16 1.80
C GLU A 49 18.81 -7.23 3.25
N GLY A 50 18.62 -6.09 3.91
CA GLY A 50 17.93 -5.99 5.20
C GLY A 50 16.52 -6.57 5.12
N ALA A 51 15.73 -6.13 4.15
CA ALA A 51 14.39 -6.66 3.90
C ALA A 51 14.40 -8.18 3.65
N ARG A 52 15.34 -8.66 2.81
CA ARG A 52 15.48 -10.08 2.47
C ARG A 52 15.74 -10.92 3.73
N ARG A 53 16.71 -10.51 4.56
CA ARG A 53 17.02 -11.20 5.83
C ARG A 53 15.82 -11.18 6.77
N GLY A 54 15.18 -10.03 6.92
CA GLY A 54 14.02 -9.87 7.79
C GLY A 54 12.86 -10.80 7.42
N VAL A 55 12.51 -10.88 6.12
CA VAL A 55 11.46 -11.79 5.65
C VAL A 55 11.88 -13.26 5.80
N GLN A 56 13.14 -13.59 5.53
CA GLN A 56 13.65 -14.95 5.70
C GLN A 56 13.51 -15.41 7.15
N GLU A 57 14.13 -14.67 8.08
CA GLU A 57 14.24 -15.05 9.49
C GLU A 57 12.90 -15.00 10.23
N LYS A 58 12.01 -14.07 9.87
CA LYS A 58 10.78 -13.82 10.63
C LYS A 58 9.53 -14.43 10.03
N ILE A 59 9.55 -14.80 8.75
CA ILE A 59 8.36 -15.30 8.04
C ILE A 59 8.65 -16.62 7.35
N ALA A 60 9.64 -16.67 6.46
CA ALA A 60 9.88 -17.88 5.65
C ALA A 60 10.34 -19.07 6.51
N ASP A 61 11.37 -18.88 7.34
CA ASP A 61 11.92 -19.95 8.19
C ASP A 61 10.89 -20.43 9.25
N PRO A 62 10.21 -19.55 10.00
CA PRO A 62 9.23 -20.00 11.00
C PRO A 62 8.01 -20.71 10.40
N LEU A 63 7.61 -20.35 9.19
CA LEU A 63 6.49 -21.00 8.50
C LEU A 63 6.91 -22.23 7.68
N GLY A 64 8.21 -22.45 7.47
CA GLY A 64 8.73 -23.55 6.65
C GLY A 64 8.33 -23.46 5.18
N VAL A 65 8.21 -22.24 4.63
CA VAL A 65 7.80 -21.99 3.24
C VAL A 65 8.96 -21.43 2.41
N PRO A 66 8.97 -21.64 1.08
CA PRO A 66 9.91 -20.97 0.19
C PRO A 66 9.91 -19.45 0.36
N PHE A 67 11.08 -18.83 0.30
CA PHE A 67 11.25 -17.37 0.46
C PHE A 67 10.28 -16.57 -0.42
N ILE A 68 10.20 -16.92 -1.71
CA ILE A 68 9.34 -16.21 -2.66
C ILE A 68 7.85 -16.34 -2.31
N GLN A 69 7.45 -17.46 -1.72
CA GLN A 69 6.08 -17.67 -1.25
C GLN A 69 5.79 -16.80 -0.02
N ALA A 70 6.74 -16.66 0.91
CA ALA A 70 6.60 -15.75 2.05
C ALA A 70 6.44 -14.30 1.59
N VAL A 71 7.29 -13.83 0.68
CA VAL A 71 7.22 -12.47 0.12
C VAL A 71 5.87 -12.22 -0.55
N TRP A 72 5.43 -13.13 -1.44
CA TRP A 72 4.12 -13.02 -2.08
C TRP A 72 2.96 -13.07 -1.09
N GLY A 73 3.06 -13.90 -0.05
CA GLY A 73 2.05 -14.00 0.99
C GLY A 73 1.82 -12.67 1.71
N ILE A 74 2.88 -11.90 2.00
CA ILE A 74 2.76 -10.56 2.60
C ILE A 74 2.01 -9.61 1.65
N HIS A 75 2.41 -9.57 0.38
CA HIS A 75 1.79 -8.70 -0.63
C HIS A 75 0.32 -9.09 -0.89
N ASP A 76 0.00 -10.38 -0.96
CA ASP A 76 -1.36 -10.84 -1.18
C ASP A 76 -2.27 -10.57 0.03
N LEU A 77 -1.74 -10.75 1.25
CA LEU A 77 -2.46 -10.48 2.49
C LEU A 77 -2.84 -9.00 2.62
N ILE A 78 -1.96 -8.06 2.24
CA ILE A 78 -2.31 -6.63 2.28
C ILE A 78 -3.39 -6.31 1.25
N ASN A 79 -3.29 -6.89 0.05
CA ASN A 79 -4.32 -6.72 -0.97
C ASN A 79 -5.68 -7.27 -0.51
N GLU A 80 -5.72 -8.42 0.19
CA GLU A 80 -6.96 -8.93 0.81
C GLU A 80 -7.50 -7.98 1.87
N THR A 81 -6.63 -7.49 2.76
CA THR A 81 -7.02 -6.57 3.83
C THR A 81 -7.61 -5.26 3.28
N MET A 82 -6.97 -4.68 2.26
CA MET A 82 -7.47 -3.48 1.57
C MET A 82 -8.78 -3.76 0.83
N ALA A 83 -8.91 -4.91 0.16
CA ALA A 83 -10.13 -5.28 -0.54
C ALA A 83 -11.31 -5.46 0.42
N ALA A 84 -11.08 -6.07 1.59
CA ALA A 84 -12.10 -6.21 2.62
C ALA A 84 -12.57 -4.85 3.13
N ALA A 85 -11.64 -3.95 3.47
CA ALA A 85 -11.97 -2.59 3.92
C ALA A 85 -12.77 -1.81 2.86
N ALA A 86 -12.35 -1.88 1.58
CA ALA A 86 -13.04 -1.22 0.49
C ALA A 86 -14.45 -1.82 0.25
N LYS A 87 -14.64 -3.14 0.34
CA LYS A 87 -15.96 -3.78 0.27
C LYS A 87 -16.89 -3.28 1.36
N THR A 88 -16.41 -3.21 2.60
CA THR A 88 -17.19 -2.69 3.74
C THR A 88 -17.65 -1.25 3.47
N HIS A 89 -16.72 -0.37 3.08
CA HIS A 89 -17.04 1.04 2.79
C HIS A 89 -18.03 1.21 1.63
N ILE A 90 -17.88 0.40 0.57
CA ILE A 90 -18.82 0.40 -0.56
C ILE A 90 -20.22 -0.05 -0.11
N ALA A 91 -20.30 -1.11 0.71
CA ALA A 91 -21.56 -1.65 1.21
C ALA A 91 -22.28 -0.66 2.15
N GLU A 92 -21.54 0.04 3.03
CA GLU A 92 -22.08 1.10 3.89
C GLU A 92 -22.74 2.24 3.11
N LYS A 93 -22.26 2.49 1.88
CA LYS A 93 -22.84 3.47 0.96
C LYS A 93 -23.91 2.89 0.01
N GLY A 94 -24.30 1.63 0.20
CA GLY A 94 -25.27 0.93 -0.66
C GLY A 94 -24.74 0.61 -2.06
N GLY A 95 -23.43 0.65 -2.28
CA GLY A 95 -22.80 0.42 -3.57
C GLY A 95 -22.53 -1.06 -3.87
N ASN A 96 -22.16 -1.35 -5.12
CA ASN A 96 -21.74 -2.66 -5.58
C ASN A 96 -20.28 -2.61 -6.09
N PRO A 97 -19.34 -3.35 -5.46
CA PRO A 97 -17.93 -3.31 -5.87
C PRO A 97 -17.68 -3.86 -7.29
N LYS A 98 -18.59 -4.70 -7.82
CA LYS A 98 -18.48 -5.28 -9.17
C LYS A 98 -18.77 -4.29 -10.31
N VAL A 99 -19.23 -3.09 -9.99
CA VAL A 99 -19.48 -2.02 -10.97
C VAL A 99 -18.72 -0.74 -10.62
N ALA A 100 -17.90 -0.78 -9.57
CA ALA A 100 -17.11 0.38 -9.14
C ALA A 100 -15.81 0.44 -9.94
N THR A 101 -15.41 1.63 -10.40
CA THR A 101 -14.08 1.90 -10.93
C THR A 101 -13.10 2.13 -9.76
N VAL A 102 -11.97 1.43 -9.75
CA VAL A 102 -10.89 1.69 -8.79
C VAL A 102 -10.02 2.82 -9.32
N ILE A 103 -9.83 3.88 -8.54
CA ILE A 103 -8.89 4.96 -8.86
C ILE A 103 -7.75 4.90 -7.84
N ALA A 104 -6.54 4.62 -8.31
CA ALA A 104 -5.38 4.46 -7.43
C ALA A 104 -4.52 5.72 -7.39
N PHE A 105 -4.36 6.29 -6.20
CA PHE A 105 -3.49 7.43 -5.91
C PHE A 105 -2.73 7.21 -4.60
N GLY A 106 -1.75 8.07 -4.31
CA GLY A 106 -0.79 7.91 -3.22
C GLY A 106 0.44 7.10 -3.63
N GLY A 107 1.52 7.20 -2.85
CA GLY A 107 2.85 6.64 -3.20
C GLY A 107 2.87 5.13 -3.44
N ALA A 108 2.07 4.36 -2.71
CA ALA A 108 1.93 2.91 -2.87
C ALA A 108 0.66 2.50 -3.64
N GLY A 109 -0.18 3.47 -4.04
CA GLY A 109 -1.47 3.19 -4.68
C GLY A 109 -1.33 2.33 -5.93
N PRO A 110 -0.52 2.71 -6.92
CA PRO A 110 -0.33 1.93 -8.15
C PRO A 110 0.21 0.52 -7.94
N VAL A 111 1.05 0.30 -6.91
CA VAL A 111 1.67 -1.00 -6.61
C VAL A 111 0.62 -2.06 -6.23
N HIS A 112 -0.42 -1.65 -5.50
CA HIS A 112 -1.47 -2.55 -5.03
C HIS A 112 -2.78 -2.47 -5.83
N ALA A 113 -2.91 -1.46 -6.69
CA ALA A 113 -4.12 -1.14 -7.43
C ALA A 113 -4.74 -2.33 -8.18
N TYR A 114 -3.90 -3.07 -8.91
CA TYR A 114 -4.34 -4.23 -9.69
C TYR A 114 -4.81 -5.38 -8.79
N GLY A 115 -4.03 -5.73 -7.77
CA GLY A 115 -4.37 -6.79 -6.82
C GLY A 115 -5.68 -6.49 -6.08
N LEU A 116 -5.84 -5.24 -5.64
CA LEU A 116 -7.06 -4.73 -5.03
C LEU A 116 -8.26 -4.84 -5.99
N ALA A 117 -8.15 -4.28 -7.20
CA ALA A 117 -9.23 -4.28 -8.18
C ALA A 117 -9.71 -5.70 -8.51
N ARG A 118 -8.78 -6.64 -8.69
CA ARG A 118 -9.11 -8.05 -8.90
C ARG A 118 -9.88 -8.65 -7.72
N LYS A 119 -9.44 -8.43 -6.49
CA LYS A 119 -10.08 -8.98 -5.27
C LYS A 119 -11.45 -8.33 -4.99
N LEU A 120 -11.65 -7.09 -5.44
CA LEU A 120 -12.95 -6.42 -5.45
C LEU A 120 -13.89 -6.98 -6.52
N GLY A 121 -13.36 -7.58 -7.59
CA GLY A 121 -14.12 -7.91 -8.79
C GLY A 121 -14.49 -6.66 -9.60
N SER A 122 -13.72 -5.57 -9.44
CA SER A 122 -13.92 -4.33 -10.16
C SER A 122 -13.54 -4.50 -11.63
N PRO A 123 -14.37 -4.03 -12.57
CA PRO A 123 -14.12 -4.18 -14.01
C PRO A 123 -13.11 -3.15 -14.54
N GLU A 124 -12.84 -2.07 -13.81
CA GLU A 124 -12.07 -0.94 -14.28
C GLU A 124 -11.08 -0.43 -13.23
N LEU A 125 -9.83 -0.21 -13.66
CA LEU A 125 -8.79 0.40 -12.87
C LEU A 125 -8.22 1.60 -13.62
N LEU A 126 -8.19 2.76 -12.96
CA LEU A 126 -7.60 3.99 -13.46
C LEU A 126 -6.44 4.43 -12.55
N VAL A 127 -5.26 4.60 -13.15
CA VAL A 127 -4.07 5.14 -12.49
C VAL A 127 -3.73 6.47 -13.18
N PRO A 128 -3.98 7.62 -12.54
CA PRO A 128 -3.68 8.91 -13.15
C PRO A 128 -2.16 9.14 -13.21
N PRO A 129 -1.67 9.97 -14.16
CA PRO A 129 -0.29 10.46 -14.13
C PRO A 129 0.00 11.09 -12.76
N ASN A 130 1.22 10.91 -12.25
CA ASN A 130 1.64 11.42 -10.94
C ASN A 130 0.77 10.95 -9.76
N ALA A 131 0.21 9.74 -9.84
CA ALA A 131 -0.60 9.12 -8.77
C ALA A 131 0.04 9.24 -7.38
N GLY A 132 1.38 9.20 -7.27
CA GLY A 132 2.11 9.39 -6.02
C GLY A 132 1.80 10.68 -5.26
N VAL A 133 1.40 11.75 -5.96
CA VAL A 133 1.00 13.05 -5.38
C VAL A 133 -0.49 13.35 -5.55
N GLY A 134 -1.31 12.35 -5.87
CA GLY A 134 -2.74 12.55 -6.17
C GLY A 134 -3.53 13.27 -5.06
N SER A 135 -3.21 13.03 -3.79
CA SER A 135 -3.83 13.75 -2.66
C SER A 135 -3.45 15.25 -2.63
N ALA A 136 -2.23 15.61 -3.02
CA ALA A 136 -1.79 17.00 -3.11
C ALA A 136 -2.45 17.72 -4.30
N LEU A 137 -2.66 17.02 -5.42
CA LEU A 137 -3.41 17.55 -6.56
C LEU A 137 -4.89 17.77 -6.23
N GLY A 138 -5.50 16.82 -5.50
CA GLY A 138 -6.89 16.96 -5.01
C GLY A 138 -7.07 18.15 -4.09
N PHE A 139 -6.11 18.41 -3.19
CA PHE A 139 -6.10 19.62 -2.36
C PHE A 139 -5.96 20.89 -3.19
N PHE A 140 -5.04 20.92 -4.17
CA PHE A 140 -4.79 22.10 -5.00
C PHE A 140 -5.99 22.47 -5.89
N THR A 141 -6.75 21.47 -6.35
CA THR A 141 -7.89 21.65 -7.26
C THR A 141 -9.23 21.78 -6.54
N ALA A 142 -9.26 21.57 -5.23
CA ALA A 142 -10.48 21.69 -4.44
C ALA A 142 -11.02 23.13 -4.51
N PRO A 143 -12.32 23.32 -4.82
CA PRO A 143 -12.94 24.63 -4.73
C PRO A 143 -12.87 25.11 -3.28
N ARG A 144 -12.74 26.43 -3.08
CA ARG A 144 -12.77 27.02 -1.73
C ARG A 144 -14.14 26.73 -1.11
N ALA A 145 -14.17 25.81 -0.15
CA ALA A 145 -15.32 25.59 0.70
C ALA A 145 -15.16 26.41 1.98
N PHE A 146 -16.17 27.22 2.31
CA PHE A 146 -16.28 27.88 3.60
C PHE A 146 -17.45 27.22 4.31
N ASP A 147 -17.18 26.52 5.43
CA ASP A 147 -18.27 26.06 6.29
C ASP A 147 -18.72 27.25 7.14
N PRO A 148 -19.92 27.80 6.90
CA PRO A 148 -20.45 28.81 7.81
C PRO A 148 -20.65 28.17 9.19
N PRO A 149 -20.38 28.90 10.28
CA PRO A 149 -20.59 28.39 11.63
C PRO A 149 -22.04 27.90 11.78
N SER A 150 -22.20 26.70 12.34
CA SER A 150 -23.51 26.11 12.63
C SER A 150 -24.33 27.10 13.47
N GLN A 151 -25.46 27.57 12.93
CA GLN A 151 -26.44 28.26 13.75
C GLN A 151 -27.18 27.22 14.61
N SER A 152 -27.02 27.38 15.93
CA SER A 152 -27.70 26.76 17.08
C SER A 152 -27.63 25.24 17.24
#